data_AF-A0A2S9Q5U0-F1
#
_entry.id   AF-A0A2S9Q5U0-F1
#
_cell.length_a   1.000
_cell.length_b   1.000
_cell.length_c   1.000
_cell.angle_alpha   90.00
_cell.angle_beta   90.00
_cell.angle_gamma   90.00
#
_symmetry.space_group_name_H-M   'P 1'
#
loop_
_entity.id
_entity.type
_entity.pdbx_description
1 polymer ?
#
loop_
_entity_poly.entity_id
_entity_poly.type
_entity_poly.pdbx_seq_one_letter_code
_entity_poly.pdbx_strand_id
1 'polypeptide(L)'
;MRPDRQQPRPQLHYYKPRRTPMTDIPHDDLLEVATACRILHMEGHADMTLGHLSLRDPSGRGVWIKRSGIGLGEVVGPEDFVLIDFEGHRLAGEGRIHKEWPIHTEVLRARSDVRCVGHSHPFFATSFSALDVELQAVTNEAANLGLPVGRFEETTGLIDTPALGESLARSLGSQSTVLMRNHGVLFVGGSIAEAALMGIFLEGACRAQMQLLATRLPYKTTPASELKAKKDQIFDPMLIDTFWSFYKRKVAG
;
A
#
# COMPACT_ATOMS: atom_id res chain seq x y z
N MET A 1 -22.83 -39.24 43.55
CA MET A 1 -23.16 -38.46 42.33
C MET A 1 -23.59 -37.07 42.76
N ARG A 2 -22.83 -36.03 42.47
CA ARG A 2 -23.21 -34.63 42.70
C ARG A 2 -23.65 -34.03 41.36
N PRO A 3 -24.73 -33.22 41.28
CA PRO A 3 -25.17 -32.66 40.02
C PRO A 3 -24.25 -31.49 39.62
N ASP A 4 -23.91 -31.48 38.35
CA ASP A 4 -23.03 -30.52 37.70
C ASP A 4 -23.70 -29.14 37.65
N ARG A 5 -23.03 -28.10 38.18
CA ARG A 5 -23.49 -26.71 38.11
C ARG A 5 -23.07 -26.16 36.76
N GLN A 6 -24.02 -26.05 35.82
CA GLN A 6 -23.82 -25.29 34.58
C GLN A 6 -23.46 -23.84 34.91
N GLN A 7 -22.22 -23.44 34.59
CA GLN A 7 -21.82 -22.04 34.57
C GLN A 7 -22.51 -21.32 33.40
N PRO A 8 -23.02 -20.09 33.57
CA PRO A 8 -23.58 -19.33 32.47
C PRO A 8 -22.46 -18.93 31.49
N ARG A 9 -22.70 -19.14 30.19
CA ARG A 9 -21.80 -18.68 29.12
C ARG A 9 -21.69 -17.14 29.16
N PRO A 10 -20.50 -16.56 28.98
CA PRO A 10 -20.36 -15.11 28.94
C PRO A 10 -21.16 -14.55 27.76
N GLN A 11 -22.05 -13.61 28.04
CA GLN A 11 -22.74 -12.84 27.01
C GLN A 11 -21.68 -12.03 26.25
N LEU A 12 -21.55 -12.30 24.95
CA LEU A 12 -20.80 -11.44 24.04
C LEU A 12 -21.45 -10.05 24.09
N HIS A 13 -20.80 -9.10 24.75
CA HIS A 13 -21.18 -7.70 24.69
C HIS A 13 -20.99 -7.21 23.25
N TYR A 14 -22.09 -7.23 22.49
CA TYR A 14 -22.18 -6.45 21.26
C TYR A 14 -22.10 -4.98 21.64
N TYR A 15 -20.91 -4.40 21.48
CA TYR A 15 -20.71 -2.96 21.49
C TYR A 15 -21.61 -2.35 20.41
N LYS A 16 -22.57 -1.50 20.81
CA LYS A 16 -23.31 -0.63 19.89
C LYS A 16 -22.49 0.65 19.74
N PRO A 17 -21.88 0.93 18.58
CA PRO A 17 -21.11 2.15 18.41
C PRO A 17 -22.02 3.37 18.40
N ARG A 18 -21.55 4.45 19.02
CA ARG A 18 -22.10 5.78 18.77
C ARG A 18 -21.77 6.15 17.32
N ARG A 19 -22.80 6.35 16.50
CA ARG A 19 -22.64 6.87 15.14
C ARG A 19 -22.05 8.28 15.21
N THR A 20 -20.78 8.43 14.86
CA THR A 20 -20.23 9.75 14.51
C THR A 20 -20.95 10.23 13.24
N PRO A 21 -21.39 11.50 13.15
CA PRO A 21 -22.06 12.01 11.97
C PRO A 21 -21.18 11.87 10.72
N MET A 22 -21.76 11.32 9.64
CA MET A 22 -21.12 11.07 8.33
C MET A 22 -20.70 12.34 7.55
N THR A 23 -20.83 13.54 8.11
CA THR A 23 -20.75 14.80 7.35
C THR A 23 -19.35 15.22 6.91
N ASP A 24 -18.28 14.59 7.44
CA ASP A 24 -16.88 14.95 7.14
C ASP A 24 -16.07 13.78 6.52
N ILE A 25 -16.74 12.83 5.87
CA ILE A 25 -16.08 11.69 5.21
C ILE A 25 -15.78 12.07 3.75
N PRO A 26 -14.54 11.91 3.25
CA PRO A 26 -14.20 12.14 1.85
C PRO A 26 -14.72 10.97 0.98
N HIS A 27 -16.04 10.92 0.80
CA HIS A 27 -16.75 9.76 0.26
C HIS A 27 -16.24 9.31 -1.11
N ASP A 28 -16.09 10.24 -2.06
CA ASP A 28 -15.65 9.93 -3.42
C ASP A 28 -14.20 9.45 -3.46
N ASP A 29 -13.31 10.09 -2.68
CA ASP A 29 -11.92 9.66 -2.57
C ASP A 29 -11.84 8.25 -1.97
N LEU A 30 -12.63 7.91 -0.95
CA LEU A 30 -12.64 6.57 -0.37
C LEU A 30 -13.24 5.51 -1.31
N LEU A 31 -14.20 5.87 -2.15
CA LEU A 31 -14.64 5.00 -3.24
C LEU A 31 -13.51 4.72 -4.24
N GLU A 32 -12.71 5.73 -4.53
CA GLU A 32 -11.56 5.58 -5.42
C GLU A 32 -10.46 4.73 -4.77
N VAL A 33 -10.18 4.89 -3.47
CA VAL A 33 -9.27 4.00 -2.72
C VAL A 33 -9.81 2.56 -2.71
N ALA A 34 -11.12 2.37 -2.50
CA ALA A 34 -11.74 1.04 -2.58
C ALA A 34 -11.54 0.40 -3.97
N THR A 35 -11.68 1.20 -5.02
CA THR A 35 -11.40 0.77 -6.40
C THR A 35 -9.93 0.41 -6.59
N ALA A 36 -9.00 1.17 -6.01
CA ALA A 36 -7.58 0.87 -6.01
C ALA A 36 -7.23 -0.43 -5.27
N CYS A 37 -7.85 -0.71 -4.12
CA CYS A 37 -7.70 -1.98 -3.43
C CYS A 37 -8.06 -3.16 -4.35
N ARG A 38 -9.22 -3.09 -5.04
CA ARG A 38 -9.67 -4.17 -5.94
C ARG A 38 -8.78 -4.31 -7.18
N ILE A 39 -8.29 -3.20 -7.74
CA ILE A 39 -7.32 -3.23 -8.84
C ILE A 39 -6.03 -3.90 -8.39
N LEU A 40 -5.46 -3.51 -7.24
CA LEU A 40 -4.22 -4.10 -6.73
C LEU A 40 -4.39 -5.59 -6.43
N HIS A 41 -5.54 -6.02 -5.90
CA HIS A 41 -5.88 -7.42 -5.75
C HIS A 41 -5.76 -8.18 -7.09
N MET A 42 -6.39 -7.66 -8.14
CA MET A 42 -6.36 -8.23 -9.50
C MET A 42 -4.95 -8.23 -10.12
N GLU A 43 -4.13 -7.23 -9.79
CA GLU A 43 -2.76 -7.08 -10.32
C GLU A 43 -1.68 -7.77 -9.46
N GLY A 44 -2.07 -8.71 -8.58
CA GLY A 44 -1.13 -9.60 -7.89
C GLY A 44 -0.70 -9.17 -6.48
N HIS A 45 -1.34 -8.15 -5.91
CA HIS A 45 -1.10 -7.73 -4.52
C HIS A 45 -2.04 -8.40 -3.50
N ALA A 46 -2.85 -9.36 -3.94
CA ALA A 46 -3.73 -10.11 -3.06
C ALA A 46 -2.94 -10.91 -2.02
N ASP A 47 -3.29 -10.76 -0.74
CA ASP A 47 -2.74 -11.57 0.35
C ASP A 47 -3.78 -11.76 1.45
N MET A 48 -4.66 -12.76 1.29
CA MET A 48 -5.73 -13.08 2.24
C MET A 48 -6.48 -11.81 2.72
N THR A 49 -6.32 -11.42 3.99
CA THR A 49 -6.91 -10.20 4.60
C THR A 49 -5.86 -9.13 4.94
N LEU A 50 -4.62 -9.36 4.55
CA LEU A 50 -3.48 -8.47 4.71
C LEU A 50 -3.42 -7.48 3.54
N GLY A 51 -2.43 -6.59 3.60
CA GLY A 51 -2.34 -5.44 2.71
C GLY A 51 -3.36 -4.36 3.07
N HIS A 52 -2.91 -3.11 2.94
CA HIS A 52 -3.72 -1.96 3.29
C HIS A 52 -3.29 -0.73 2.51
N LEU A 53 -4.31 -0.03 2.01
CA LEU A 53 -4.18 1.30 1.45
C LEU A 53 -4.73 2.30 2.46
N SER A 54 -4.14 3.49 2.43
CA SER A 54 -4.61 4.62 3.20
C SER A 54 -4.61 5.90 2.40
N LEU A 55 -5.45 6.83 2.82
CA LEU A 55 -5.55 8.18 2.30
C LEU A 55 -5.38 9.20 3.42
N ARG A 56 -4.56 10.22 3.19
CA ARG A 56 -4.49 11.39 4.06
C ARG A 56 -5.87 12.05 4.14
N ASP A 57 -6.35 12.26 5.34
CA ASP A 57 -7.61 12.98 5.56
C ASP A 57 -7.50 14.42 5.03
N PRO A 58 -8.39 14.87 4.12
CA PRO A 58 -8.31 16.20 3.53
C PRO A 58 -8.40 17.35 4.54
N SER A 59 -9.04 17.13 5.70
CA SER A 59 -9.10 18.12 6.78
C SER A 59 -7.90 18.07 7.73
N GLY A 60 -6.90 17.24 7.44
CA GLY A 60 -5.64 17.16 8.17
C GLY A 60 -5.72 16.43 9.51
N ARG A 61 -6.83 15.75 9.81
CA ARG A 61 -7.04 15.08 11.10
C ARG A 61 -6.17 13.84 11.29
N GLY A 62 -5.77 13.21 10.19
CA GLY A 62 -5.03 11.95 10.23
C GLY A 62 -5.15 11.17 8.92
N VAL A 63 -5.44 9.87 9.04
CA VAL A 63 -5.33 8.90 7.94
C VAL A 63 -6.55 7.98 7.90
N TRP A 64 -7.23 7.92 6.76
CA TRP A 64 -8.21 6.89 6.46
C TRP A 64 -7.50 5.64 5.99
N ILE A 65 -7.61 4.53 6.72
CA ILE A 65 -6.96 3.25 6.39
C ILE A 65 -8.02 2.17 6.22
N LYS A 66 -7.84 1.30 5.21
CA LYS A 66 -8.64 0.08 5.06
C LYS A 66 -8.66 -0.67 6.40
N ARG A 67 -9.83 -1.12 6.86
CA ARG A 67 -9.95 -1.89 8.11
C ARG A 67 -9.35 -3.30 7.98
N SER A 68 -8.89 -3.83 9.10
CA SER A 68 -8.38 -5.20 9.21
C SER A 68 -9.52 -6.24 9.17
N GLY A 69 -9.21 -7.42 8.63
CA GLY A 69 -10.12 -8.57 8.58
C GLY A 69 -10.89 -8.76 7.28
N ILE A 70 -10.59 -7.96 6.25
CA ILE A 70 -11.05 -8.14 4.86
C ILE A 70 -9.85 -8.04 3.93
N GLY A 71 -9.87 -8.71 2.78
CA GLY A 71 -8.86 -8.61 1.73
C GLY A 71 -9.01 -7.35 0.88
N LEU A 72 -7.98 -7.01 0.10
CA LEU A 72 -8.02 -5.89 -0.84
C LEU A 72 -9.17 -6.01 -1.86
N GLY A 73 -9.46 -7.23 -2.33
CA GLY A 73 -10.55 -7.51 -3.28
C GLY A 73 -11.96 -7.38 -2.68
N GLU A 74 -12.07 -7.36 -1.36
CA GLU A 74 -13.36 -7.30 -0.63
C GLU A 74 -13.75 -5.86 -0.24
N VAL A 75 -12.87 -4.88 -0.44
CA VAL A 75 -13.14 -3.48 -0.10
C VAL A 75 -14.11 -2.90 -1.13
N VAL A 76 -15.30 -2.48 -0.72
CA VAL A 76 -16.35 -2.01 -1.64
C VAL A 76 -16.62 -0.52 -1.53
N GLY A 77 -16.46 0.08 -0.34
CA GLY A 77 -16.83 1.48 -0.12
C GLY A 77 -16.24 2.10 1.15
N PRO A 78 -16.64 3.34 1.47
CA PRO A 78 -16.13 4.11 2.61
C PRO A 78 -16.30 3.44 3.98
N GLU A 79 -17.30 2.57 4.13
CA GLU A 79 -17.55 1.79 5.35
C GLU A 79 -16.43 0.80 5.70
N ASP A 80 -15.57 0.49 4.73
CA ASP A 80 -14.42 -0.38 4.92
C ASP A 80 -13.17 0.36 5.39
N PHE A 81 -13.29 1.65 5.71
CA PHE A 81 -12.19 2.49 6.18
C PHE A 81 -12.42 2.98 7.61
N VAL A 82 -11.31 3.13 8.33
CA VAL A 82 -11.25 3.71 9.66
C VAL A 82 -10.37 4.95 9.58
N LEU A 83 -10.84 6.08 10.12
CA LEU A 83 -10.00 7.25 10.33
C LEU A 83 -9.28 7.14 11.66
N ILE A 84 -7.95 7.23 11.62
CA ILE A 84 -7.10 7.36 12.80
C ILE A 84 -6.36 8.68 12.79
N ASP A 85 -6.04 9.24 13.95
CA ASP A 85 -5.05 10.32 14.07
C ASP A 85 -3.62 9.76 13.83
N PHE A 86 -2.61 10.64 13.86
CA PHE A 86 -1.23 10.22 13.63
C PHE A 86 -0.60 9.47 14.82
N GLU A 87 -1.33 9.36 15.93
CA GLU A 87 -0.94 8.62 17.12
C GLU A 87 -1.66 7.24 17.19
N GLY A 88 -2.47 6.91 16.17
CA GLY A 88 -3.15 5.64 16.03
C GLY A 88 -4.52 5.56 16.72
N HIS A 89 -5.03 6.67 17.27
CA HIS A 89 -6.36 6.68 17.88
C HIS A 89 -7.45 6.82 16.83
N ARG A 90 -8.51 6.02 16.97
CA ARG A 90 -9.68 6.11 16.09
C ARG A 90 -10.40 7.44 16.28
N LEU A 91 -10.65 8.13 15.18
CA LEU A 91 -11.52 9.31 15.10
C LEU A 91 -12.89 8.98 14.48
N ALA A 92 -12.95 8.08 13.49
CA ALA A 92 -14.19 7.68 12.83
C ALA A 92 -14.10 6.28 12.18
N GLY A 93 -15.23 5.71 11.77
CA GLY A 93 -15.34 4.39 11.12
C GLY A 93 -15.31 3.22 12.10
N GLU A 94 -15.59 2.01 11.61
CA GLU A 94 -15.79 0.80 12.42
C GLU A 94 -14.80 -0.33 12.02
N GLY A 95 -14.69 -1.37 12.85
CA GLY A 95 -13.82 -2.52 12.58
C GLY A 95 -12.40 -2.36 13.12
N ARG A 96 -11.54 -3.39 12.98
CA ARG A 96 -10.21 -3.42 13.59
C ARG A 96 -9.19 -2.56 12.81
N ILE A 97 -8.31 -1.87 13.52
CA ILE A 97 -7.17 -1.14 12.93
C ILE A 97 -6.03 -2.13 12.70
N HIS A 98 -5.30 -2.00 11.59
CA HIS A 98 -4.10 -2.79 11.33
C HIS A 98 -3.00 -2.45 12.33
N LYS A 99 -2.21 -3.44 12.78
CA LYS A 99 -1.06 -3.17 13.69
C LYS A 99 -0.01 -2.27 13.05
N GLU A 100 0.12 -2.34 11.73
CA GLU A 100 1.09 -1.61 10.93
C GLU A 100 0.58 -0.25 10.45
N TRP A 101 -0.40 0.32 11.17
CA TRP A 101 -0.79 1.71 10.99
C TRP A 101 0.40 2.70 11.04
N PRO A 102 1.51 2.47 11.79
CA PRO A 102 2.65 3.37 11.79
C PRO A 102 3.35 3.52 10.44
N ILE A 103 3.27 2.52 9.54
CA ILE A 103 3.74 2.65 8.16
C ILE A 103 3.10 3.87 7.49
N HIS A 104 1.79 4.05 7.70
CA HIS A 104 1.02 5.08 7.02
C HIS A 104 1.17 6.44 7.67
N THR A 105 1.06 6.50 9.01
CA THR A 105 1.13 7.77 9.74
C THR A 105 2.50 8.42 9.57
N GLU A 106 3.59 7.66 9.70
CA GLU A 106 4.94 8.23 9.66
C GLU A 106 5.40 8.60 8.25
N VAL A 107 5.01 7.83 7.23
CA VAL A 107 5.21 8.23 5.82
C VAL A 107 4.47 9.54 5.54
N LEU A 108 3.19 9.65 5.92
CA LEU A 108 2.41 10.86 5.71
C LEU A 108 2.88 12.03 6.60
N ARG A 109 3.48 11.77 7.76
CA ARG A 109 4.10 12.82 8.59
C ARG A 109 5.36 13.37 7.92
N ALA A 110 6.19 12.50 7.36
CA ALA A 110 7.44 12.87 6.71
C ALA A 110 7.27 13.47 5.29
N ARG A 111 6.21 13.09 4.57
CA ARG A 111 5.99 13.47 3.15
C ARG A 111 4.65 14.16 2.96
N SER A 112 4.64 15.49 3.04
CA SER A 112 3.43 16.31 2.82
C SER A 112 2.89 16.24 1.40
N ASP A 113 3.74 15.91 0.43
CA ASP A 113 3.38 15.70 -0.98
C ASP A 113 2.63 14.37 -1.21
N VAL A 114 2.76 13.41 -0.30
CA VAL A 114 2.08 12.12 -0.37
C VAL A 114 0.65 12.24 0.17
N ARG A 115 -0.30 11.73 -0.61
CA ARG A 115 -1.73 11.62 -0.23
C ARG A 115 -2.17 10.17 -0.02
N CYS A 116 -1.63 9.23 -0.78
CA CYS A 116 -2.00 7.83 -0.71
C CYS A 116 -0.77 6.97 -0.40
N VAL A 117 -0.93 6.01 0.52
CA VAL A 117 0.11 5.07 0.93
C VAL A 117 -0.46 3.67 0.85
N GLY A 118 0.27 2.75 0.24
CA GLY A 118 -0.08 1.33 0.20
C GLY A 118 1.04 0.46 0.72
N HIS A 119 0.68 -0.56 1.47
CA HIS A 119 1.56 -1.65 1.87
C HIS A 119 0.89 -2.98 1.51
N SER A 120 1.68 -3.90 0.93
CA SER A 120 1.19 -5.22 0.51
C SER A 120 2.36 -6.19 0.29
N HIS A 121 2.04 -7.44 -0.08
CA HIS A 121 2.98 -8.54 -0.21
C HIS A 121 2.94 -9.20 -1.59
N PRO A 122 3.13 -8.46 -2.70
CA PRO A 122 3.07 -9.04 -4.03
C PRO A 122 4.28 -9.99 -4.23
N PHE A 123 4.05 -11.10 -4.93
CA PHE A 123 4.95 -12.26 -4.87
C PHE A 123 6.36 -11.95 -5.40
N PHE A 124 6.48 -11.31 -6.56
CA PHE A 124 7.77 -11.08 -7.18
C PHE A 124 8.57 -9.99 -6.45
N ALA A 125 7.94 -8.89 -6.04
CA ALA A 125 8.64 -7.84 -5.31
C ALA A 125 9.04 -8.30 -3.89
N THR A 126 8.18 -9.06 -3.20
CA THR A 126 8.52 -9.67 -1.90
C THR A 126 9.70 -10.63 -2.06
N SER A 127 9.69 -11.48 -3.08
CA SER A 127 10.80 -12.41 -3.37
C SER A 127 12.09 -11.66 -3.75
N PHE A 128 11.97 -10.61 -4.57
CA PHE A 128 13.11 -9.77 -4.98
C PHE A 128 13.73 -9.03 -3.79
N SER A 129 12.93 -8.62 -2.79
CA SER A 129 13.43 -7.98 -1.57
C SER A 129 14.44 -8.86 -0.80
N ALA A 130 14.42 -10.17 -0.99
CA ALA A 130 15.34 -11.11 -0.36
C ALA A 130 16.70 -11.22 -1.10
N LEU A 131 16.80 -10.68 -2.31
CA LEU A 131 18.03 -10.73 -3.11
C LEU A 131 18.95 -9.56 -2.74
N ASP A 132 20.26 -9.84 -2.73
CA ASP A 132 21.33 -8.84 -2.59
C ASP A 132 21.70 -8.24 -3.97
N VAL A 133 20.68 -7.74 -4.66
CA VAL A 133 20.83 -7.05 -5.95
C VAL A 133 19.89 -5.84 -6.03
N GLU A 134 20.35 -4.80 -6.73
CA GLU A 134 19.55 -3.62 -7.01
C GLU A 134 18.53 -3.86 -8.12
N LEU A 135 17.36 -3.22 -8.01
CA LEU A 135 16.40 -3.18 -9.12
C LEU A 135 16.95 -2.29 -10.24
N GLN A 136 16.87 -2.78 -11.48
CA GLN A 136 17.44 -2.14 -12.66
C GLN A 136 16.37 -1.79 -13.70
N ALA A 137 16.63 -0.77 -14.51
CA ALA A 137 15.72 -0.27 -15.54
C ALA A 137 15.65 -1.16 -16.80
N VAL A 138 15.18 -2.40 -16.62
CA VAL A 138 15.03 -3.39 -17.70
C VAL A 138 13.68 -3.30 -18.43
N THR A 139 12.70 -2.60 -17.85
CA THR A 139 11.38 -2.31 -18.46
C THR A 139 11.01 -0.83 -18.33
N ASN A 140 9.88 -0.43 -18.94
CA ASN A 140 9.35 0.92 -18.78
C ASN A 140 8.83 1.17 -17.36
N GLU A 141 8.16 0.17 -16.76
CA GLU A 141 7.72 0.19 -15.37
C GLU A 141 8.92 0.46 -14.43
N ALA A 142 10.01 -0.29 -14.62
CA ALA A 142 11.22 -0.12 -13.83
C ALA A 142 11.83 1.29 -13.95
N ALA A 143 11.80 1.86 -15.17
CA ALA A 143 12.28 3.23 -15.40
C ALA A 143 11.41 4.30 -14.71
N ASN A 144 10.12 4.02 -14.50
CA ASN A 144 9.17 4.97 -13.90
C ASN A 144 9.25 5.02 -12.36
N LEU A 145 9.77 3.98 -11.71
CA LEU A 145 9.83 3.85 -10.25
C LEU A 145 10.72 4.89 -9.55
N GLY A 146 11.63 5.54 -10.28
CA GLY A 146 12.69 6.34 -9.68
C GLY A 146 13.76 5.42 -9.08
N LEU A 147 14.86 5.25 -9.82
CA LEU A 147 15.95 4.35 -9.42
C LEU A 147 17.09 5.13 -8.74
N PRO A 148 17.77 4.53 -7.74
CA PRO A 148 17.48 3.22 -7.14
C PRO A 148 16.18 3.23 -6.31
N VAL A 149 15.49 2.09 -6.26
CA VAL A 149 14.33 1.90 -5.36
C VAL A 149 14.82 1.83 -3.92
N GLY A 150 14.08 2.43 -2.98
CA GLY A 150 14.43 2.37 -1.57
C GLY A 150 14.41 0.94 -1.03
N ARG A 151 15.27 0.66 -0.05
CA ARG A 151 15.30 -0.63 0.65
C ARG A 151 15.21 -0.42 2.15
N PHE A 152 14.37 -1.23 2.80
CA PHE A 152 14.25 -1.26 4.26
C PHE A 152 14.82 -2.57 4.79
N GLU A 153 15.87 -2.45 5.61
CA GLU A 153 16.75 -3.55 6.01
C GLU A 153 16.81 -3.74 7.54
N GLU A 154 16.19 -2.84 8.31
CA GLU A 154 16.30 -2.80 9.78
C GLU A 154 15.65 -4.01 10.46
N THR A 155 14.53 -4.49 9.93
CA THR A 155 13.83 -5.68 10.43
C THR A 155 13.07 -6.38 9.32
N THR A 156 12.81 -7.67 9.49
CA THR A 156 11.90 -8.48 8.65
C THR A 156 10.55 -8.71 9.32
N GLY A 157 10.35 -8.19 10.54
CA GLY A 157 9.12 -8.28 11.29
C GLY A 157 8.12 -7.19 10.92
N LEU A 158 7.02 -7.14 11.67
CA LEU A 158 5.99 -6.10 11.54
C LEU A 158 6.57 -4.71 11.84
N ILE A 159 6.03 -3.70 11.17
CA ILE A 159 6.32 -2.29 11.44
C ILE A 159 5.16 -1.75 12.28
N ASP A 160 5.13 -2.17 13.55
CA ASP A 160 4.02 -1.93 14.47
C ASP A 160 4.31 -0.87 15.55
N THR A 161 5.41 -0.12 15.38
CA THR A 161 5.76 1.03 16.24
C THR A 161 6.05 2.28 15.40
N PRO A 162 5.79 3.49 15.94
CA PRO A 162 6.17 4.74 15.28
C PRO A 162 7.66 4.81 14.92
N ALA A 163 8.56 4.33 15.79
CA ALA A 163 10.00 4.36 15.51
C ALA A 163 10.39 3.53 14.28
N LEU A 164 9.78 2.35 14.10
CA LEU A 164 9.96 1.55 12.89
C LEU A 164 9.32 2.20 11.66
N GLY A 165 8.14 2.82 11.82
CA GLY A 165 7.47 3.57 10.75
C GLY A 165 8.29 4.76 10.26
N GLU A 166 8.88 5.55 11.18
CA GLU A 166 9.81 6.63 10.87
C GLU A 166 11.04 6.12 10.13
N SER A 167 11.57 4.96 10.54
CA SER A 167 12.72 4.36 9.87
C SER A 167 12.40 3.90 8.45
N LEU A 168 11.24 3.28 8.25
CA LEU A 168 10.75 2.96 6.92
C LEU A 168 10.56 4.23 6.06
N ALA A 169 10.01 5.30 6.63
CA ALA A 169 9.86 6.57 5.93
C ALA A 169 11.21 7.19 5.53
N ARG A 170 12.26 7.02 6.35
CA ARG A 170 13.63 7.40 5.97
C ARG A 170 14.17 6.56 4.81
N SER A 171 13.94 5.24 4.82
CA SER A 171 14.29 4.35 3.69
C SER A 171 13.55 4.71 2.40
N LEU A 172 12.31 5.22 2.48
CA LEU A 172 11.58 5.77 1.34
C LEU A 172 12.22 7.06 0.82
N GLY A 173 12.64 7.96 1.72
CA GLY A 173 13.22 9.24 1.35
C GLY A 173 12.28 10.03 0.43
N SER A 174 12.78 10.45 -0.74
CA SER A 174 12.00 11.12 -1.78
C SER A 174 11.43 10.18 -2.85
N GLN A 175 11.67 8.87 -2.75
CA GLN A 175 11.19 7.89 -3.73
C GLN A 175 9.69 7.61 -3.55
N SER A 176 9.13 6.83 -4.48
CA SER A 176 7.72 6.40 -4.44
C SER A 176 7.54 4.96 -3.97
N THR A 177 8.61 4.17 -3.85
CA THR A 177 8.54 2.76 -3.45
C THR A 177 9.70 2.34 -2.56
N VAL A 178 9.45 1.34 -1.71
CA VAL A 178 10.46 0.66 -0.89
C VAL A 178 10.23 -0.85 -0.93
N LEU A 179 11.31 -1.60 -1.15
CA LEU A 179 11.37 -3.04 -0.90
C LEU A 179 11.68 -3.27 0.58
N MET A 180 10.85 -4.03 1.27
CA MET A 180 11.04 -4.36 2.69
C MET A 180 11.56 -5.80 2.80
N ARG A 181 12.82 -5.97 3.23
CA ARG A 181 13.52 -7.26 3.20
C ARG A 181 12.69 -8.37 3.86
N ASN A 182 12.39 -9.42 3.10
CA ASN A 182 11.64 -10.60 3.53
C ASN A 182 10.24 -10.31 4.11
N HIS A 183 9.66 -9.17 3.77
CA HIS A 183 8.38 -8.74 4.30
C HIS A 183 7.41 -8.42 3.16
N GLY A 184 7.68 -7.39 2.38
CA GLY A 184 6.72 -6.84 1.42
C GLY A 184 7.21 -5.59 0.73
N VAL A 185 6.26 -4.73 0.36
CA VAL A 185 6.55 -3.45 -0.28
C VAL A 185 5.74 -2.32 0.31
N LEU A 186 6.32 -1.12 0.29
CA LEU A 186 5.64 0.15 0.50
C LEU A 186 5.62 0.90 -0.83
N PHE A 187 4.49 1.53 -1.16
CA PHE A 187 4.37 2.42 -2.31
C PHE A 187 3.49 3.62 -2.00
N VAL A 188 3.82 4.76 -2.58
CA VAL A 188 3.18 6.05 -2.29
C VAL A 188 2.90 6.85 -3.56
N GLY A 189 2.00 7.82 -3.46
CA GLY A 189 1.71 8.77 -4.52
C GLY A 189 1.05 10.05 -4.02
N GLY A 190 1.17 11.11 -4.82
CA GLY A 190 0.42 12.36 -4.64
C GLY A 190 -1.06 12.19 -5.00
N SER A 191 -1.41 11.11 -5.71
CA SER A 191 -2.80 10.69 -5.98
C SER A 191 -2.99 9.20 -5.70
N ILE A 192 -4.24 8.76 -5.60
CA ILE A 192 -4.62 7.35 -5.43
C ILE A 192 -4.15 6.52 -6.63
N ALA A 193 -4.37 7.05 -7.84
CA ALA A 193 -3.95 6.44 -9.09
C ALA A 193 -2.42 6.25 -9.15
N GLU A 194 -1.65 7.29 -8.82
CA GLU A 194 -0.19 7.24 -8.82
C GLU A 194 0.32 6.17 -7.84
N ALA A 195 -0.19 6.15 -6.61
CA ALA A 195 0.22 5.16 -5.61
C ALA A 195 -0.07 3.73 -6.11
N ALA A 196 -1.27 3.46 -6.62
CA ALA A 196 -1.63 2.15 -7.13
C ALA A 196 -0.74 1.72 -8.30
N LEU A 197 -0.46 2.62 -9.25
CA LEU A 197 0.43 2.35 -10.38
C LEU A 197 1.86 2.06 -9.93
N MET A 198 2.38 2.75 -8.90
CA MET A 198 3.71 2.47 -8.35
C MET A 198 3.81 1.06 -7.75
N GLY A 199 2.77 0.60 -7.06
CA GLY A 199 2.69 -0.79 -6.59
C GLY A 199 2.74 -1.80 -7.74
N ILE A 200 1.90 -1.59 -8.76
CA ILE A 200 1.80 -2.46 -9.94
C ILE A 200 3.13 -2.49 -10.72
N PHE A 201 3.75 -1.33 -10.91
CA PHE A 201 5.01 -1.21 -11.64
C PHE A 201 6.16 -1.89 -10.90
N LEU A 202 6.21 -1.78 -9.57
CA LEU A 202 7.23 -2.45 -8.76
C LEU A 202 7.13 -3.97 -8.92
N GLU A 203 5.92 -4.53 -8.80
CA GLU A 203 5.70 -5.96 -8.98
C GLU A 203 6.10 -6.43 -10.39
N GLY A 204 5.69 -5.69 -11.43
CA GLY A 204 6.04 -5.97 -12.81
C GLY A 204 7.55 -5.90 -13.09
N ALA A 205 8.23 -4.89 -12.54
CA ALA A 205 9.66 -4.69 -12.68
C ALA A 205 10.48 -5.80 -12.00
N CYS A 206 10.12 -6.14 -10.75
CA CYS A 206 10.75 -7.24 -10.02
C CYS A 206 10.56 -8.57 -10.76
N ARG A 207 9.35 -8.85 -11.27
CA ARG A 207 9.08 -10.06 -12.08
C ARG A 207 9.99 -10.14 -13.29
N ALA A 208 10.10 -9.06 -14.06
CA ALA A 208 10.92 -9.03 -15.27
C ALA A 208 12.40 -9.25 -14.95
N GLN A 209 12.93 -8.58 -13.93
CA GLN A 209 14.34 -8.74 -13.55
C GLN A 209 14.63 -10.13 -12.99
N MET A 210 13.75 -10.71 -12.16
CA MET A 210 13.93 -12.09 -11.68
C MET A 210 13.98 -13.09 -12.85
N GLN A 211 13.12 -12.92 -13.86
CA GLN A 211 13.13 -13.75 -15.06
C GLN A 211 14.43 -13.60 -15.86
N LEU A 212 14.95 -12.37 -16.02
CA LEU A 212 16.24 -12.14 -16.65
C LEU A 212 17.39 -12.80 -15.87
N LEU A 213 17.42 -12.65 -14.55
CA LEU A 213 18.43 -13.29 -13.70
C LEU A 213 18.41 -14.82 -13.83
N ALA A 214 17.22 -15.42 -13.95
CA ALA A 214 17.08 -16.87 -14.13
C ALA A 214 17.68 -17.37 -15.45
N THR A 215 17.75 -16.54 -16.50
CA THR A 215 18.35 -16.93 -17.79
C THR A 215 19.86 -17.12 -17.72
N ARG A 216 20.54 -16.47 -16.76
CA ARG A 216 22.01 -16.38 -16.64
C ARG A 216 22.70 -15.81 -17.89
N LEU A 217 21.96 -15.13 -18.77
CA LEU A 217 22.49 -14.43 -19.93
C LEU A 217 22.82 -12.97 -19.59
N PRO A 218 23.79 -12.36 -20.27
CA PRO A 218 24.00 -10.92 -20.15
C PRO A 218 22.80 -10.15 -20.72
N TYR A 219 22.43 -9.06 -20.05
CA TYR A 219 21.37 -8.15 -20.50
C TYR A 219 21.82 -6.70 -20.35
N LYS A 220 21.07 -5.79 -20.98
CA LYS A 220 21.31 -4.34 -20.93
C LYS A 220 20.16 -3.66 -20.20
N THR A 221 20.47 -2.52 -19.60
CA THR A 221 19.51 -1.68 -18.88
C THR A 221 19.38 -0.32 -19.58
N THR A 222 18.30 0.40 -19.29
CA THR A 222 18.19 1.81 -19.69
C THR A 222 19.32 2.60 -19.02
N PRO A 223 20.15 3.36 -19.76
CA PRO A 223 21.20 4.18 -19.17
C PRO A 223 20.64 5.23 -18.20
N ALA A 224 21.38 5.52 -17.13
CA ALA A 224 20.96 6.50 -16.11
C ALA A 224 20.66 7.89 -16.71
N SER A 225 21.40 8.28 -17.75
CA SER A 225 21.20 9.54 -18.48
C SER A 225 19.85 9.64 -19.20
N GLU A 226 19.22 8.51 -19.53
CA GLU A 226 17.95 8.45 -20.26
C GLU A 226 16.74 8.28 -19.34
N LEU A 227 16.94 7.84 -18.09
CA LEU A 227 15.85 7.51 -17.16
C LEU A 227 14.87 8.66 -16.98
N LYS A 228 15.37 9.88 -16.78
CA LYS A 228 14.51 11.04 -16.58
C LYS A 228 13.65 11.31 -17.81
N ALA A 229 14.27 11.43 -18.98
CA ALA A 229 13.57 11.71 -20.23
C ALA A 229 12.53 10.62 -20.54
N LYS A 230 12.87 9.35 -20.30
CA LYS A 230 11.97 8.22 -20.49
C LYS A 230 10.78 8.25 -19.52
N LYS A 231 11.01 8.56 -18.24
CA LYS A 231 9.94 8.74 -17.25
C LYS A 231 9.01 9.89 -17.66
N ASP A 232 9.56 11.04 -18.04
CA ASP A 232 8.79 12.21 -18.47
C ASP A 232 7.91 11.93 -19.71
N GLN A 233 8.29 10.97 -20.56
CA GLN A 233 7.54 10.58 -21.77
C GLN A 233 6.45 9.54 -21.53
N ILE A 234 6.59 8.69 -20.51
CA ILE A 234 5.75 7.50 -20.32
C ILE A 234 4.87 7.62 -19.06
N PHE A 235 5.27 8.46 -18.11
CA PHE A 235 4.60 8.63 -16.83
C PHE A 235 4.29 10.10 -16.53
N ASP A 236 3.80 10.80 -17.54
CA ASP A 236 3.24 12.13 -17.39
C ASP A 236 1.77 12.06 -16.88
N PRO A 237 1.20 13.18 -16.38
CA PRO A 237 -0.16 13.20 -15.83
C PRO A 237 -1.25 12.64 -16.75
N MET A 238 -1.19 12.90 -18.06
CA MET A 238 -2.19 12.41 -19.02
C MET A 238 -2.11 10.89 -19.19
N LEU A 239 -0.91 10.32 -19.22
CA LEU A 239 -0.73 8.87 -19.32
C LEU A 239 -1.10 8.16 -18.02
N ILE A 240 -0.84 8.76 -16.85
CA ILE A 240 -1.31 8.25 -15.55
C ILE A 240 -2.84 8.11 -15.57
N ASP A 241 -3.56 9.14 -16.01
CA ASP A 241 -5.02 9.10 -16.09
C ASP A 241 -5.53 8.04 -17.08
N THR A 242 -4.81 7.86 -18.19
CA THR A 242 -5.13 6.86 -19.21
C THR A 242 -4.94 5.44 -18.68
N PHE A 243 -3.80 5.15 -18.02
CA PHE A 243 -3.51 3.87 -17.39
C PHE A 243 -4.51 3.57 -16.28
N TRP A 244 -4.80 4.57 -15.44
CA TRP A 244 -5.77 4.43 -14.37
C TRP A 244 -7.17 4.13 -14.89
N SER A 245 -7.60 4.86 -15.93
CA SER A 245 -8.88 4.62 -16.59
C SER A 245 -8.96 3.22 -17.19
N PHE A 246 -7.85 2.69 -17.73
CA PHE A 246 -7.78 1.30 -18.18
C PHE A 246 -8.04 0.33 -17.03
N TYR A 247 -7.36 0.47 -15.89
CA TYR A 247 -7.57 -0.42 -14.74
C TYR A 247 -8.98 -0.31 -14.15
N LYS A 248 -9.55 0.90 -14.10
CA LYS A 248 -10.94 1.09 -13.67
C LYS A 248 -11.94 0.35 -14.56
N ARG A 249 -11.73 0.36 -15.89
CA ARG A 249 -12.56 -0.46 -16.81
C ARG A 249 -12.33 -1.96 -16.58
N LYS A 250 -11.07 -2.36 -16.37
CA LYS A 250 -10.69 -3.77 -16.18
C LYS A 250 -11.31 -4.38 -14.92
N VAL A 251 -11.37 -3.65 -13.81
CA VAL A 251 -11.95 -4.15 -12.55
C VAL A 251 -13.49 -4.10 -12.51
N ALA A 252 -14.10 -3.36 -13.43
CA ALA A 252 -15.56 -3.22 -13.53
C ALA A 252 -16.21 -4.26 -14.46
N GLY A 253 -15.42 -4.91 -15.32
CA GLY A 253 -15.86 -5.97 -16.23
C GLY A 253 -15.57 -7.36 -15.66
#